data_AF-A0A6B8VJ74-F1
#
_entry.id   AF-A0A6B8VJ74-F1
#
_cell.length_a   1.000
_cell.length_b   1.000
_cell.length_c   1.000
_cell.angle_alpha   90.00
_cell.angle_beta   90.00
_cell.angle_gamma   90.00
#
_symmetry.space_group_name_H-M   'P 1'
#
loop_
_entity.id
_entity.type
_entity.pdbx_description
1 polymer ?
#
loop_
_entity_poly.entity_id
_entity_poly.type
_entity_poly.pdbx_seq_one_letter_code
_entity_poly.pdbx_strand_id
1 'polypeptide(L)' 'MRSTQFWLDLAERAIKTLAQTLLAWLVVDQTIWELDWQQGLGVAATATVASILGSIASAGVAEPETASLVSTGRHAAAER' A
#
# COMPACT_ATOMS: atom_id res chain seq x y z
N MET A 1 2.59 -21.26 -3.70
CA MET A 1 2.71 -20.27 -4.80
C MET A 1 1.82 -19.12 -4.41
N ARG A 2 2.35 -17.91 -4.16
CA ARG A 2 1.50 -16.80 -3.74
C ARG A 2 0.52 -16.48 -4.87
N SER A 3 -0.77 -16.40 -4.54
CA SER A 3 -1.85 -16.23 -5.50
C SER A 3 -1.61 -14.98 -6.36
N THR A 4 -2.07 -14.98 -7.62
CA THR A 4 -2.06 -13.79 -8.48
C THR A 4 -2.74 -12.60 -7.79
N GLN A 5 -3.75 -12.89 -6.96
CA GLN A 5 -4.47 -11.91 -6.18
C GLN A 5 -3.59 -11.21 -5.13
N PHE A 6 -2.70 -11.94 -4.44
CA PHE A 6 -1.74 -11.35 -3.50
C PHE A 6 -0.86 -10.29 -4.16
N TRP A 7 -0.37 -10.55 -5.36
CA TRP A 7 0.49 -9.61 -6.09
C TRP A 7 -0.30 -8.39 -6.60
N LEU A 8 -1.57 -8.58 -6.98
CA LEU A 8 -2.45 -7.49 -7.37
C LEU A 8 -2.75 -6.57 -6.18
N ASP A 9 -3.12 -7.15 -5.03
CA ASP A 9 -3.38 -6.41 -3.80
C ASP A 9 -2.13 -5.64 -3.31
N LEU A 10 -0.95 -6.27 -3.41
CA LEU A 10 0.32 -5.63 -3.07
C LEU A 10 0.63 -4.46 -4.01
N ALA A 11 0.40 -4.61 -5.32
CA ALA A 11 0.60 -3.55 -6.30
C ALA A 11 -0.36 -2.37 -6.07
N GLU A 12 -1.64 -2.64 -5.82
CA GLU A 12 -2.62 -1.60 -5.49
C GLU A 12 -2.19 -0.81 -4.25
N ARG A 13 -1.79 -1.51 -3.18
CA ARG A 13 -1.30 -0.87 -1.95
C ARG A 13 -0.05 -0.03 -2.18
N ALA A 14 0.91 -0.55 -2.94
CA ALA A 14 2.14 0.17 -3.25
C ALA A 14 1.86 1.46 -4.03
N ILE A 15 1.04 1.39 -5.09
CA ILE A 15 0.66 2.55 -5.90
C ILE A 15 -0.11 3.57 -5.07
N LYS A 16 -1.04 3.11 -4.23
CA LYS A 16 -1.81 3.98 -3.33
C LYS A 16 -0.90 4.69 -2.33
N THR A 17 0.06 3.99 -1.72
CA THR A 17 1.05 4.60 -0.81
C THR A 17 1.91 5.62 -1.55
N LEU A 18 2.40 5.31 -2.76
CA LEU A 18 3.19 6.25 -3.56
C LEU A 18 2.40 7.53 -3.83
N ALA A 19 1.18 7.40 -4.36
CA ALA A 19 0.33 8.52 -4.71
C ALA A 19 -0.03 9.38 -3.49
N GLN A 20 -0.42 8.74 -2.39
CA GLN A 20 -0.77 9.45 -1.15
C GLN A 20 0.43 10.18 -0.53
N THR A 21 1.61 9.57 -0.55
CA THR A 21 2.82 10.18 0.00
C THR A 21 3.31 11.35 -0.86
N LEU A 22 3.24 11.19 -2.19
CA LEU A 22 3.60 12.28 -3.10
C LEU A 22 2.58 13.42 -3.03
N LEU A 23 1.29 13.11 -2.90
CA LEU A 23 0.27 14.13 -2.71
C LEU A 23 0.49 14.92 -1.41
N ALA A 24 0.88 14.25 -0.32
CA ALA A 24 1.23 14.95 0.92
C ALA A 24 2.40 15.94 0.72
N TRP A 25 3.35 15.61 -0.15
CA TRP A 25 4.44 16.52 -0.53
C TRP A 25 3.95 17.72 -1.37
N LEU A 26 2.96 17.52 -2.24
CA LEU A 26 2.41 18.58 -3.10
C LEU A 26 1.58 19.63 -2.34
N VAL A 27 1.06 19.30 -1.15
CA VAL A 27 0.22 20.20 -0.32
C VAL A 27 1.08 21.06 0.62
N VAL A 28 2.40 21.00 0.49
CA VAL A 28 3.31 21.92 1.19
C VAL A 28 3.09 23.35 0.65
N ASP A 29 3.30 24.36 1.50
CA ASP A 29 3.07 25.80 1.25
C ASP A 29 3.99 26.43 0.17
N GLN A 30 4.39 25.67 -0.83
CA GLN A 30 5.27 26.10 -1.91
C GLN A 30 4.58 25.86 -3.25
N THR A 31 4.95 26.62 -4.27
CA THR A 31 4.44 26.34 -5.62
C THR A 31 5.05 25.05 -6.16
N ILE A 32 4.37 24.38 -7.09
CA ILE A 32 4.79 23.08 -7.65
C ILE A 32 6.22 23.11 -8.22
N TRP A 33 6.69 24.27 -8.68
CA TRP A 33 8.02 24.43 -9.27
C TRP A 33 9.13 24.63 -8.23
N GLU A 34 8.78 25.07 -7.02
CA GLU A 34 9.72 25.36 -5.92
C GLU A 34 9.90 24.16 -4.97
N LEU A 35 9.08 23.12 -5.13
CA LEU A 35 9.20 21.90 -4.34
C LEU A 35 10.54 21.21 -4.58
N ASP A 36 11.17 20.75 -3.51
CA ASP A 36 12.29 19.81 -3.62
C ASP A 36 11.75 18.44 -4.08
N TRP A 37 11.73 18.26 -5.40
CA TRP A 37 11.30 17.02 -6.04
C TRP A 37 12.15 15.82 -5.67
N GLN A 38 13.44 16.03 -5.40
CA GLN A 38 14.35 14.95 -5.04
C GLN A 38 13.99 14.42 -3.65
N GLN A 39 13.73 15.31 -2.70
CA GLN A 39 13.28 14.93 -1.36
C GLN A 39 11.88 14.31 -1.41
N GLY A 40 10.91 14.93 -2.09
CA GLY A 40 9.54 14.44 -2.17
C GLY A 40 9.42 13.05 -2.79
N LEU A 41 10.10 12.81 -3.92
CA LEU A 41 10.16 11.50 -4.55
C LEU A 41 10.92 10.48 -3.69
N GLY A 42 11.99 10.89 -3.01
CA GLY A 42 12.74 10.04 -2.09
C GLY A 42 11.89 9.55 -0.91
N VAL A 43 11.07 10.43 -0.33
CA VAL A 43 10.13 10.09 0.74
C VAL A 43 9.04 9.15 0.22
N ALA A 44 8.43 9.46 -0.93
CA ALA A 44 7.40 8.62 -1.54
C ALA A 44 7.92 7.21 -1.89
N ALA A 45 9.14 7.11 -2.43
CA ALA A 45 9.80 5.84 -2.70
C ALA A 45 10.05 5.04 -1.41
N THR A 46 10.56 5.69 -0.37
CA THR A 46 10.82 5.06 0.93
C THR A 46 9.53 4.52 1.57
N ALA A 47 8.45 5.32 1.55
CA ALA A 47 7.14 4.90 2.04
C ALA A 47 6.58 3.71 1.25
N THR A 48 6.75 3.70 -0.07
CA THR A 48 6.31 2.60 -0.95
C THR A 48 7.07 1.31 -0.64
N VAL A 49 8.40 1.38 -0.47
CA VAL A 49 9.22 0.23 -0.06
C VAL A 49 8.77 -0.29 1.31
N ALA A 50 8.54 0.60 2.28
CA ALA A 50 8.03 0.21 3.59
C ALA A 50 6.65 -0.49 3.50
N SER A 51 5.76 -0.02 2.63
CA SER A 51 4.44 -0.62 2.38
C SER A 51 4.55 -2.03 1.78
N ILE A 52 5.47 -2.23 0.83
CA ILE A 52 5.76 -3.55 0.24
C ILE A 52 6.31 -4.49 1.31
N LEU A 53 7.30 -4.06 2.08
CA LEU A 53 7.90 -4.86 3.16
C LEU A 53 6.87 -5.23 4.23
N GLY A 54 6.01 -4.28 4.64
CA GLY A 54 4.93 -4.54 5.58
C GLY A 54 3.89 -5.53 5.06
N SER A 55 3.58 -5.48 3.75
CA SER A 55 2.69 -6.44 3.10
C SER A 55 3.30 -7.84 3.06
N ILE A 56 4.60 -7.95 2.79
CA ILE A 56 5.34 -9.23 2.81
C ILE A 56 5.42 -9.79 4.24
N ALA A 57 5.70 -8.95 5.23
CA ALA A 57 5.72 -9.35 6.63
C ALA A 57 4.34 -9.86 7.10
N SER A 58 3.27 -9.17 6.71
CA SER A 58 1.89 -9.57 7.02
C SER A 58 1.51 -10.91 6.36
N ALA A 59 1.99 -11.16 5.14
CA ALA A 59 1.78 -12.42 4.42
C ALA A 59 2.46 -13.64 5.07
N GLY A 60 3.37 -13.43 6.04
CA GLY A 60 3.97 -14.50 6.84
C GLY A 60 3.21 -14.80 8.14
N VAL A 61 2.27 -13.93 8.53
CA VAL A 61 1.55 -14.00 9.81
C VAL A 61 0.06 -14.34 9.61
N ALA A 62 -0.51 -14.08 8.43
CA ALA A 62 -1.87 -14.46 8.05
C ALA A 62 -1.85 -15.52 6.93
N GLU A 63 -2.90 -16.36 6.86
CA GLU A 63 -3.08 -17.46 5.90
C GLU A 63 -2.57 -17.14 4.46
N PRO A 64 -2.00 -18.12 3.73
CA PRO A 64 -1.14 -17.91 2.55
C PRO A 64 -1.77 -17.27 1.31
N GLU A 65 -3.02 -16.82 1.36
CA GLU A 65 -3.83 -16.52 0.18
C GLU A 65 -4.12 -15.03 -0.04
N THR A 66 -3.86 -14.13 0.93
CA THR A 66 -4.17 -12.69 0.78
C THR A 66 -3.19 -11.77 1.52
N ALA A 67 -3.00 -10.54 1.02
CA ALA A 67 -2.20 -9.48 1.67
C ALA A 67 -3.01 -8.66 2.70
N SER A 68 -4.25 -9.05 2.98
CA SER A 68 -5.17 -8.39 3.91
C SER A 68 -5.25 -9.14 5.23
N LEU A 69 -5.32 -8.40 6.35
CA LEU A 69 -5.57 -8.96 7.69
C LEU A 69 -7.05 -9.27 7.95
N VAL A 70 -7.95 -8.88 7.05
CA VAL A 70 -9.40 -9.13 7.19
C VAL A 70 -9.80 -10.33 6.35
N SER A 71 -10.41 -11.33 7.00
CA SER A 71 -11.02 -12.47 6.32
C SER A 71 -12.39 -12.10 5.76
N THR A 72 -12.62 -12.33 4.47
CA THR A 72 -13.94 -12.23 3.80
C THR A 72 -14.87 -13.41 4.15
N GLY A 73 -14.68 -14.04 5.31
CA GLY A 73 -15.22 -15.37 5.63
C GLY A 73 -16.50 -15.40 6.48
N ARG A 74 -17.25 -14.30 6.69
CA ARG A 74 -18.34 -14.33 7.71
C ARG A 74 -19.69 -13.71 7.37
N HIS A 75 -19.97 -13.30 6.13
CA HIS A 75 -21.28 -12.73 5.78
C HIS A 75 -22.26 -13.66 5.06
N ALA A 76 -21.93 -14.94 4.83
CA ALA A 76 -22.84 -15.89 4.15
C ALA A 76 -23.74 -16.72 5.09
N ALA A 77 -23.69 -16.53 6.41
CA ALA A 77 -24.39 -17.39 7.38
C ALA A 77 -25.50 -16.69 8.18
N ALA A 78 -25.82 -15.43 7.88
CA ALA A 78 -26.77 -14.63 8.67
C ALA A 78 -28.14 -14.38 8.00
N GLU A 79 -28.41 -14.99 6.85
CA GLU A 79 -29.74 -14.96 6.23
C GLU A 79 -30.30 -16.39 6.13
N ARG A 80 -30.83 -16.88 7.27
CA ARG A 80 -31.85 -17.92 7.32
C ARG A 80 -33.09 -17.33 7.96
#